data_AF-A0A2W4KYH9-F1
#
_entry.id   AF-A0A2W4KYH9-F1
#
_cell.length_a   1.000
_cell.length_b   1.000
_cell.length_c   1.000
_cell.angle_alpha   90.00
_cell.angle_beta   90.00
_cell.angle_gamma   90.00
#
_symmetry.space_group_name_H-M   'P 1'
#
loop_
_entity.id
_entity.type
_entity.pdbx_description
1 polymer ?
#
loop_
_entity_poly.entity_id
_entity_poly.type
_entity_poly.pdbx_seq_one_letter_code
_entity_poly.pdbx_strand_id
1 'polypeptide(L)'
;MSFNLGHVIASMSPLSLLIAGVLAFMAIVSVGVAVERSIAFYRSGRESKRFAALAAPLIADWKLEELVKAGDECGASPLAKLFATVVRRYLRACDEPGGRVSPVELARGESERQKEKVAAELRRGLNVLATVGSIAPFV
;
A
#
# COMPACT_ATOMS: atom_id res chain seq x y z
N MET A 1 -21.82 -9.70 45.17
CA MET A 1 -20.66 -9.62 44.25
C MET A 1 -20.93 -8.52 43.25
N SER A 2 -20.40 -7.32 43.44
CA SER A 2 -20.52 -6.22 42.47
C SER A 2 -19.32 -6.24 41.53
N PHE A 3 -19.51 -6.72 40.31
CA PHE A 3 -18.52 -6.58 39.24
C PHE A 3 -18.48 -5.12 38.81
N ASN A 4 -17.55 -4.35 39.38
CA ASN A 4 -17.30 -2.97 39.00
C ASN A 4 -15.86 -2.87 38.48
N LEU A 5 -15.67 -2.32 37.28
CA LEU A 5 -14.34 -2.14 36.66
C LEU A 5 -13.37 -1.41 37.59
N GLY A 6 -13.84 -0.42 38.35
CA GLY A 6 -13.02 0.30 39.31
C GLY A 6 -12.55 -0.57 40.47
N HIS A 7 -13.37 -1.54 40.91
CA HIS A 7 -13.00 -2.46 41.97
C HIS A 7 -12.00 -3.52 41.49
N VAL A 8 -12.14 -3.97 40.23
CA VAL A 8 -11.16 -4.87 39.59
C VAL A 8 -9.81 -4.18 39.46
N ILE A 9 -9.77 -2.95 38.95
CA ILE A 9 -8.53 -2.17 38.78
C ILE A 9 -7.86 -1.88 40.13
N ALA A 10 -8.64 -1.51 41.16
CA ALA A 10 -8.12 -1.26 42.51
C ALA A 10 -7.62 -2.53 43.22
N SER A 11 -8.14 -3.71 42.83
CA SER A 11 -7.69 -5.00 43.37
C SER A 11 -6.45 -5.58 42.67
N MET A 12 -6.00 -4.97 41.56
CA MET A 12 -4.86 -5.44 40.79
C MET A 12 -3.51 -4.96 41.36
N SER A 13 -2.49 -5.80 41.20
CA SER A 13 -1.10 -5.42 41.46
C SER A 13 -0.66 -4.26 40.55
N PRO A 14 0.21 -3.35 41.01
CA PRO A 14 0.76 -2.28 40.17
C PRO A 14 1.46 -2.79 38.91
N LEU A 15 2.05 -4.00 38.96
CA LEU A 15 2.63 -4.65 37.78
C LEU A 15 1.56 -4.98 36.74
N SER A 16 0.42 -5.49 37.17
CA SER A 16 -0.70 -5.85 36.27
C SER A 16 -1.34 -4.61 35.66
N LEU A 17 -1.41 -3.49 36.41
CA LEU A 17 -1.88 -2.20 35.89
C LEU A 17 -0.96 -1.69 34.77
N LEU A 18 0.36 -1.85 34.92
CA LEU A 18 1.35 -1.47 33.90
C LEU A 18 1.17 -2.29 32.62
N ILE A 19 1.03 -3.62 32.73
CA ILE A 19 0.80 -4.52 31.59
C ILE A 19 -0.50 -4.12 30.86
N ALA A 20 -1.59 -3.91 31.60
CA ALA A 20 -2.86 -3.46 31.03
C ALA A 20 -2.73 -2.12 30.30
N GLY A 21 -1.95 -1.18 30.84
CA GLY A 21 -1.65 0.10 30.19
C GLY A 21 -0.88 -0.06 28.87
N VAL A 22 0.13 -0.93 28.84
CA VAL A 22 0.90 -1.23 27.62
C VAL A 22 0.03 -1.90 26.56
N LEU A 23 -0.79 -2.88 26.94
CA LEU A 23 -1.74 -3.54 26.04
C LEU A 23 -2.79 -2.57 25.48
N ALA A 24 -3.31 -1.67 26.31
CA ALA A 24 -4.24 -0.63 25.87
C ALA A 24 -3.58 0.32 24.86
N PHE A 25 -2.32 0.72 25.10
CA PHE A 25 -1.57 1.54 24.15
C PHE A 25 -1.33 0.83 22.82
N MET A 26 -0.88 -0.44 22.86
CA MET A 26 -0.71 -1.27 21.67
C MET A 26 -2.03 -1.41 20.88
N ALA A 27 -3.16 -1.58 21.57
CA ALA A 27 -4.47 -1.65 20.95
C ALA A 27 -4.84 -0.36 20.21
N ILE A 28 -4.61 0.81 20.82
CA ILE A 28 -4.87 2.11 20.18
C ILE A 28 -4.04 2.26 18.90
N VAL A 29 -2.73 1.96 18.97
CA VAL A 29 -1.84 2.05 17.80
C VAL A 29 -2.28 1.08 16.71
N SER A 30 -2.59 -0.17 17.06
CA SER A 30 -3.03 -1.21 16.10
C SER A 30 -4.31 -0.81 15.38
N VAL A 31 -5.33 -0.37 16.13
CA VAL A 31 -6.62 0.08 15.57
C VAL A 31 -6.42 1.29 14.67
N GLY A 32 -5.64 2.29 15.10
CA GLY A 32 -5.35 3.49 14.30
C GLY A 32 -4.74 3.14 12.94
N VAL A 33 -3.69 2.31 12.94
CA VAL A 33 -3.05 1.87 11.68
C VAL A 33 -4.00 1.00 10.86
N ALA A 34 -4.78 0.11 11.47
CA ALA A 34 -5.73 -0.76 10.76
C ALA A 34 -6.79 0.05 10.00
N VAL A 35 -7.37 1.07 10.64
CA VAL A 35 -8.39 1.93 10.03
C VAL A 35 -7.80 2.77 8.90
N GLU A 36 -6.68 3.45 9.13
CA GLU A 36 -5.99 4.24 8.09
C GLU A 36 -5.70 3.38 6.87
N ARG A 37 -5.13 2.18 7.08
CA ARG A 37 -4.76 1.27 6.00
C ARG A 37 -5.97 0.72 5.26
N SER A 38 -7.02 0.34 5.96
CA SER A 38 -8.26 -0.17 5.36
C SER A 38 -8.87 0.85 4.41
N ILE A 39 -8.94 2.13 4.82
CA ILE A 39 -9.43 3.22 3.98
C ILE A 39 -8.51 3.44 2.78
N ALA A 40 -7.19 3.46 2.99
CA ALA A 40 -6.21 3.66 1.92
C ALA A 40 -6.27 2.54 0.86
N PHE A 41 -6.41 1.28 1.26
CA PHE A 41 -6.55 0.16 0.33
C PHE A 41 -7.88 0.22 -0.42
N TYR A 42 -8.98 0.55 0.27
CA TYR A 42 -10.28 0.68 -0.37
C TYR A 42 -10.28 1.78 -1.44
N ARG A 43 -9.74 2.96 -1.11
CA ARG A 43 -9.61 4.08 -2.05
C ARG A 43 -8.70 3.71 -3.23
N SER A 44 -7.51 3.18 -2.94
CA SER A 44 -6.55 2.76 -3.98
C SER A 44 -7.12 1.69 -4.90
N GLY A 45 -7.86 0.72 -4.35
CA GLY A 45 -8.49 -0.36 -5.11
C GLY A 45 -9.59 0.16 -6.05
N ARG A 46 -10.41 1.11 -5.58
CA ARG A 46 -11.46 1.72 -6.42
C ARG A 46 -10.87 2.52 -7.58
N GLU A 47 -9.86 3.34 -7.31
CA GLU A 47 -9.17 4.11 -8.36
C GLU A 47 -8.41 3.19 -9.34
N SER A 48 -7.83 2.09 -8.85
CA SER A 48 -7.15 1.11 -9.71
C SER A 48 -8.12 0.45 -10.69
N LYS A 49 -9.33 0.09 -10.23
CA LYS A 49 -10.39 -0.46 -11.10
C LYS A 49 -10.84 0.56 -12.15
N ARG A 50 -11.01 1.83 -11.75
CA ARG A 50 -11.37 2.91 -12.66
C ARG A 50 -10.32 3.11 -13.74
N PHE A 51 -9.04 3.19 -13.35
CA PHE A 51 -7.94 3.28 -14.31
C PHE A 51 -7.88 2.06 -15.23
N ALA A 52 -8.05 0.84 -14.71
CA ALA A 52 -8.03 -0.37 -15.54
C ALA A 52 -9.12 -0.35 -16.64
N ALA A 53 -10.32 0.14 -16.32
CA ALA A 53 -11.39 0.30 -17.30
C ALA A 53 -11.06 1.33 -18.38
N LEU A 54 -10.36 2.43 -18.03
CA LEU A 54 -9.91 3.45 -18.97
C LEU A 54 -8.71 2.99 -19.81
N ALA A 55 -7.79 2.22 -19.21
CA ALA A 55 -6.56 1.76 -19.84
C ALA A 55 -6.81 0.65 -20.86
N ALA A 56 -7.80 -0.23 -20.64
CA ALA A 56 -8.10 -1.35 -21.53
C ALA A 56 -8.27 -0.97 -23.02
N PRO A 57 -9.12 0.01 -23.40
CA PRO A 57 -9.25 0.43 -24.79
C PRO A 57 -7.98 1.11 -25.32
N LEU A 58 -7.28 1.90 -24.49
CA LEU A 58 -6.05 2.59 -24.90
C LEU A 58 -4.91 1.62 -25.24
N ILE A 59 -4.82 0.50 -24.49
CA ILE A 59 -3.86 -0.57 -24.76
C ILE A 59 -4.24 -1.31 -26.04
N ALA A 60 -5.52 -1.60 -26.26
CA ALA A 60 -6.00 -2.28 -27.46
C ALA A 60 -5.72 -1.47 -28.74
N ASP A 61 -5.89 -0.15 -28.68
CA ASP A 61 -5.63 0.78 -29.78
C ASP A 61 -4.15 1.18 -29.90
N TRP A 62 -3.27 0.66 -29.04
CA TRP A 62 -1.84 1.02 -28.97
C TRP A 62 -1.56 2.53 -28.74
N LYS A 63 -2.49 3.23 -28.09
CA LYS A 63 -2.39 4.68 -27.78
C LYS A 63 -1.60 4.92 -26.49
N LEU A 64 -0.30 4.63 -26.55
CA LEU A 64 0.60 4.67 -25.38
C LEU A 64 0.76 6.07 -24.77
N GLU A 65 0.76 7.13 -25.57
CA GLU A 65 0.85 8.50 -25.07
C GLU A 65 -0.40 8.92 -24.28
N GLU A 66 -1.59 8.54 -24.77
CA GLU A 66 -2.86 8.77 -24.09
C GLU A 66 -2.94 7.95 -22.79
N LEU A 67 -2.38 6.74 -22.79
CA LEU A 67 -2.29 5.90 -21.59
C LEU A 67 -1.44 6.57 -20.49
N VAL A 68 -0.34 7.22 -20.85
CA VAL A 68 0.49 7.97 -19.89
C VAL A 68 -0.29 9.16 -19.34
N LYS A 69 -1.01 9.92 -20.19
CA LYS A 69 -1.85 11.05 -19.75
C LYS A 69 -2.97 10.60 -18.81
N ALA A 70 -3.69 9.53 -19.16
CA ALA A 70 -4.72 8.94 -18.30
C ALA A 70 -4.13 8.45 -16.96
N GLY A 71 -2.88 7.97 -16.98
CA GLY A 71 -2.15 7.58 -15.78
C GLY A 71 -1.80 8.76 -14.86
N ASP A 72 -1.39 9.89 -15.44
CA ASP A 72 -1.08 11.12 -14.70
C ASP A 72 -2.35 11.73 -14.08
N GLU A 73 -3.50 11.68 -14.77
CA GLU A 73 -4.80 12.09 -14.22
C GLU A 73 -5.26 11.19 -13.07
N CYS A 74 -4.92 9.90 -13.12
CA CYS A 74 -5.24 8.91 -12.10
C CYS A 74 -4.10 8.72 -11.08
N GLY A 75 -3.30 9.75 -10.78
CA GLY A 75 -2.10 9.65 -9.93
C GLY A 75 -2.31 9.10 -8.50
N ALA A 76 -3.55 9.02 -8.01
CA ALA A 76 -3.87 8.37 -6.74
C ALA A 76 -3.85 6.82 -6.82
N SER A 77 -3.97 6.26 -8.03
CA SER A 77 -3.97 4.80 -8.26
C SER A 77 -2.55 4.26 -8.32
N PRO A 78 -2.19 3.27 -7.49
CA PRO A 78 -0.88 2.59 -7.60
C PRO A 78 -0.69 1.94 -8.97
N LEU A 79 -1.77 1.42 -9.56
CA LEU A 79 -1.75 0.79 -10.87
C LEU A 79 -1.49 1.82 -11.98
N ALA A 80 -2.12 2.99 -11.90
CA ALA A 80 -1.89 4.09 -12.85
C ALA A 80 -0.43 4.56 -12.85
N LYS A 81 0.13 4.77 -11.66
CA LYS A 81 1.56 5.12 -11.48
C LYS A 81 2.50 4.09 -12.10
N LEU A 82 2.22 2.79 -11.88
CA LEU A 82 3.01 1.70 -12.43
C LEU A 82 2.98 1.74 -13.96
N PHE A 83 1.79 1.75 -14.56
CA PHE A 83 1.64 1.74 -16.03
C PHE A 83 2.21 3.01 -16.67
N ALA A 84 1.91 4.19 -16.13
CA ALA A 84 2.44 5.45 -16.65
C ALA A 84 3.98 5.46 -16.65
N THR A 85 4.62 4.99 -15.57
CA THR A 85 6.09 4.96 -15.47
C THR A 85 6.71 3.96 -16.46
N VAL A 86 6.12 2.76 -16.57
CA VAL A 86 6.61 1.70 -17.47
C VAL A 86 6.46 2.11 -18.94
N VAL A 87 5.30 2.64 -19.32
CA VAL A 87 5.02 3.07 -20.70
C VAL A 87 5.86 4.28 -21.07
N ARG A 88 6.04 5.25 -20.15
CA ARG A 88 6.95 6.37 -20.36
C ARG A 88 8.39 5.91 -20.56
N ARG A 89 8.83 4.89 -19.82
CA ARG A 89 10.17 4.31 -20.00
C ARG A 89 10.31 3.62 -21.36
N TYR A 90 9.27 2.90 -21.80
CA TYR A 90 9.22 2.27 -23.12
C TYR A 90 9.32 3.31 -24.24
N LEU A 91 8.48 4.34 -24.23
CA LEU A 91 8.48 5.41 -25.25
C LEU A 91 9.85 6.09 -25.35
N ARG A 92 10.43 6.48 -24.21
CA ARG A 92 11.77 7.09 -24.19
C ARG A 92 12.85 6.16 -24.75
N ALA A 93 12.74 4.86 -24.52
CA ALA A 93 13.69 3.88 -25.07
C ALA A 93 13.51 3.65 -26.57
N CYS A 94 12.30 3.87 -27.12
CA CYS A 94 12.07 3.88 -28.56
C CYS A 94 12.70 5.11 -29.24
N ASP A 95 12.69 6.27 -28.57
CA ASP A 95 13.26 7.52 -29.07
C ASP A 95 14.80 7.59 -29.00
N GLU A 96 15.45 6.70 -28.24
CA GLU A 96 16.91 6.58 -28.12
C GLU A 96 17.43 5.30 -28.84
N PRO A 97 17.35 5.21 -30.19
CA PRO A 97 17.83 4.04 -30.93
C PRO A 97 19.36 3.96 -30.85
N GLY A 98 19.89 2.87 -30.27
CA GLY A 98 21.34 2.63 -30.16
C GLY A 98 21.78 1.84 -28.93
N GLY A 99 20.88 1.60 -27.98
CA GLY A 99 21.16 0.75 -26.81
C GLY A 99 21.31 -0.73 -27.18
N ARG A 100 22.20 -1.44 -26.48
CA ARG A 100 22.38 -2.91 -26.61
C ARG A 100 21.16 -3.73 -26.13
N VAL A 101 20.22 -3.07 -25.44
CA VAL A 101 19.06 -3.69 -24.78
C VAL A 101 17.80 -3.19 -25.47
N SER A 102 16.85 -4.09 -25.73
CA SER A 102 15.61 -3.71 -26.39
C SER A 102 14.76 -2.76 -25.52
N PRO A 103 13.99 -1.83 -26.12
CA PRO A 103 13.06 -0.97 -25.37
C PRO A 103 12.10 -1.76 -24.46
N VAL A 104 11.70 -2.97 -24.90
CA VAL A 104 10.85 -3.88 -24.15
C VAL A 104 11.55 -4.43 -22.90
N GLU A 105 12.81 -4.85 -23.00
CA GLU A 105 13.58 -5.33 -21.85
C GLU A 105 13.84 -4.22 -20.82
N LEU A 106 14.10 -2.99 -21.29
CA LEU A 106 14.23 -1.83 -20.41
C LEU A 106 12.91 -1.54 -19.67
N ALA A 107 11.78 -1.60 -20.38
CA ALA A 107 10.46 -1.44 -19.78
C ALA A 107 10.14 -2.57 -18.79
N ARG A 108 10.55 -3.81 -19.07
CA ARG A 108 10.39 -4.95 -18.15
C ARG A 108 11.19 -4.75 -16.86
N GLY A 109 12.45 -4.32 -16.97
CA GLY A 109 13.27 -4.01 -15.80
C GLY A 109 12.66 -2.90 -14.93
N GLU A 110 12.12 -1.85 -15.58
CA GLU A 110 11.42 -0.79 -14.85
C GLU A 110 10.10 -1.27 -14.23
N SER A 111 9.39 -2.18 -14.90
CA SER A 111 8.17 -2.79 -14.36
C SER A 111 8.43 -3.55 -13.07
N GLU A 112 9.49 -4.38 -13.01
CA GLU A 112 9.86 -5.10 -11.79
C GLU A 112 10.22 -4.14 -10.65
N ARG A 113 11.01 -3.09 -10.93
CA ARG A 113 11.33 -2.05 -9.94
C ARG A 113 10.09 -1.33 -9.41
N GLN A 114 9.15 -1.00 -10.29
CA GLN A 114 7.92 -0.32 -9.89
C GLN A 114 6.97 -1.25 -9.13
N LYS A 115 6.88 -2.53 -9.50
CA LYS A 115 6.15 -3.54 -8.70
C LYS A 115 6.72 -3.63 -7.29
N GLU A 116 8.04 -3.67 -7.13
CA GLU A 116 8.68 -3.69 -5.81
C GLU A 116 8.35 -2.44 -4.99
N LYS A 117 8.45 -1.25 -5.60
CA LYS A 117 8.09 0.02 -4.93
C LYS A 117 6.63 0.03 -4.49
N VAL A 118 5.71 -0.33 -5.38
CA VAL A 118 4.28 -0.39 -5.07
C VAL A 118 4.02 -1.44 -3.97
N ALA A 119 4.66 -2.61 -4.03
CA ALA A 119 4.53 -3.63 -3.00
C ALA A 119 5.04 -3.14 -1.63
N ALA A 120 6.16 -2.42 -1.60
CA ALA A 120 6.68 -1.81 -0.38
C ALA A 120 5.73 -0.75 0.20
N GLU A 121 5.17 0.11 -0.66
CA GLU A 121 4.17 1.10 -0.25
C GLU A 121 2.90 0.46 0.32
N LEU A 122 2.41 -0.62 -0.31
CA LEU A 122 1.25 -1.36 0.17
C LEU A 122 1.51 -2.05 1.51
N ARG A 123 2.74 -2.52 1.76
CA ARG A 123 3.12 -3.14 3.05
C ARG A 123 3.30 -2.15 4.19
N ARG A 124 3.43 -0.84 3.91
CA ARG A 124 3.66 0.19 4.92
C ARG A 124 2.57 0.13 6.00
N GLY A 125 2.97 0.00 7.26
CA GLY A 125 2.05 -0.08 8.41
C GLY A 125 1.62 -1.49 8.80
N LEU A 126 1.63 -2.46 7.86
CA LEU A 126 1.27 -3.85 8.17
C LEU A 126 2.25 -4.51 9.15
N ASN A 127 3.52 -4.10 9.12
CA ASN A 127 4.53 -4.59 10.07
C ASN A 127 4.16 -4.26 11.53
N VAL A 128 3.56 -3.09 11.78
CA VAL A 128 3.13 -2.70 13.14
C VAL A 128 2.01 -3.60 13.63
N LEU A 129 1.01 -3.85 12.78
CA LEU A 129 -0.07 -4.78 13.10
C LEU A 129 0.46 -6.20 13.37
N ALA A 130 1.39 -6.67 12.53
CA ALA A 130 1.99 -7.99 12.68
C ALA A 130 2.78 -8.12 14.00
N THR A 131 3.58 -7.11 14.34
CA THR A 131 4.33 -7.09 15.60
C THR A 131 3.39 -7.08 16.79
N VAL A 132 2.42 -6.15 16.84
CA VAL A 132 1.46 -6.07 17.96
C VAL A 132 0.66 -7.37 18.09
N GLY A 133 0.14 -7.91 16.99
CA GLY A 133 -0.62 -9.16 17.01
C GLY A 133 0.20 -10.38 17.46
N SER A 134 1.52 -10.38 17.21
CA SER A 134 2.40 -11.47 17.62
C SER A 134 2.86 -11.37 19.07
N ILE A 135 3.07 -10.17 19.63
CA ILE A 135 3.62 -10.00 20.98
C ILE A 135 2.55 -9.80 22.05
N ALA A 136 1.39 -9.24 21.70
CA ALA A 136 0.31 -8.97 22.66
C ALA A 136 -0.13 -10.18 23.53
N PRO A 137 -0.18 -11.44 23.05
CA PRO A 137 -0.55 -12.56 23.93
C PRO A 137 0.56 -12.98 24.91
N PHE A 138 1.79 -12.47 24.75
CA PHE A 138 2.94 -12.83 25.59
C PHE A 138 3.38 -11.70 26.54
N VAL A 139 2.80 -10.51 26.40
CA VAL A 139 3.01 -9.33 27.26
C VAL A 139 2.05 -9.38 28.43
#